data_AF-A0A529MP01-F1
#
_entry.id   AF-A0A529MP01-F1
#
_cell.length_a   1.000
_cell.length_b   1.000
_cell.length_c   1.000
_cell.angle_alpha   90.00
_cell.angle_beta   90.00
_cell.angle_gamma   90.00
#
_symmetry.space_group_name_H-M   'P 1'
#
loop_
_entity.id
_entity.type
_entity.pdbx_description
1 polymer ?
#
loop_
_entity_poly.entity_id
_entity_poly.type
_entity_poly.pdbx_seq_one_letter_code
_entity_poly.pdbx_strand_id
1 'polypeptide(L)'
;EYVINDAGSQIDVLGRSAFLRYREALGEAIGEIPPGLYPGDYLIPVGQALAEEFGLGLLEMPEDEALAIVKDRTVDAMMAMIREDLALLNVHHDVFFSERTLHADNARKIRAAIADLTLKGHIYKG
;
A
#
# COMPACT_ATOMS: atom_id res chain seq x y z
N GLU A 1 -8.05 16.40 -5.63
CA GLU A 1 -7.26 15.66 -4.63
C GLU A 1 -7.67 14.19 -4.71
N TYR A 2 -6.73 13.26 -4.51
CA TYR A 2 -6.96 11.81 -4.52
C TYR A 2 -6.58 11.24 -3.14
N VAL A 3 -7.51 10.55 -2.47
CA VAL A 3 -7.26 9.93 -1.15
C VAL A 3 -6.94 8.45 -1.34
N ILE A 4 -5.80 8.02 -0.79
CA ILE A 4 -5.33 6.65 -0.83
C ILE A 4 -5.77 5.97 0.48
N ASN A 5 -6.61 4.94 0.39
CA ASN A 5 -7.05 4.15 1.56
C ASN A 5 -5.99 3.11 1.91
N ASP A 6 -4.87 3.58 2.44
CA ASP A 6 -3.68 2.81 2.76
C ASP A 6 -3.45 2.65 4.29
N ALA A 7 -4.55 2.53 5.06
CA ALA A 7 -4.52 2.19 6.48
C ALA A 7 -5.28 0.90 6.85
N GLY A 8 -5.99 0.27 5.91
CA GLY A 8 -6.84 -0.91 6.16
C GLY A 8 -6.18 -2.27 5.87
N SER A 9 -6.86 -3.35 6.29
CA SER A 9 -6.45 -4.75 6.05
C SER A 9 -6.31 -5.12 4.56
N GLN A 10 -6.82 -4.28 3.65
CA GLN A 10 -6.66 -4.44 2.21
C GLN A 10 -5.20 -4.32 1.77
N ILE A 11 -4.37 -3.53 2.46
CA ILE A 11 -2.93 -3.48 2.15
C ILE A 11 -2.23 -4.76 2.57
N ASP A 12 -2.66 -5.39 3.66
CA ASP A 12 -2.06 -6.65 4.09
C ASP A 12 -2.27 -7.72 3.02
N VAL A 13 -3.48 -7.76 2.45
CA VAL A 13 -3.83 -8.61 1.31
C VAL A 13 -2.99 -8.23 0.09
N LEU A 14 -2.86 -6.94 -0.23
CA LEU A 14 -2.06 -6.45 -1.35
C LEU A 14 -0.58 -6.82 -1.24
N GLY A 15 0.03 -6.57 -0.08
CA GLY A 15 1.43 -6.91 0.20
C GLY A 15 1.68 -8.42 0.14
N ARG A 16 0.78 -9.25 0.68
CA ARG A 16 0.88 -10.71 0.55
C ARG A 16 0.78 -11.17 -0.90
N SER A 17 -0.08 -10.54 -1.69
CA SER A 17 -0.23 -10.84 -3.12
C SER A 17 1.05 -10.49 -3.90
N ALA A 18 1.64 -9.33 -3.62
CA ALA A 18 2.91 -8.92 -4.22
C ALA A 18 4.08 -9.79 -3.77
N PHE A 19 4.09 -10.25 -2.51
CA PHE A 19 5.11 -11.16 -2.01
C PHE A 19 5.09 -12.52 -2.71
N LEU A 20 3.91 -13.03 -3.06
CA LEU A 20 3.80 -14.23 -3.90
C LEU A 20 4.39 -13.98 -5.29
N ARG A 21 4.08 -12.86 -5.93
CA ARG A 21 4.67 -12.51 -7.25
C ARG A 21 6.20 -12.32 -7.17
N TYR A 22 6.72 -11.83 -6.04
CA TYR A 22 8.15 -11.79 -5.79
C TYR A 22 8.78 -13.19 -5.74
N ARG A 23 8.16 -14.13 -5.03
CA ARG A 23 8.61 -15.54 -5.00
C ARG A 23 8.55 -16.19 -6.37
N GLU A 24 7.49 -15.91 -7.14
CA GLU A 24 7.37 -16.36 -8.53
C GLU A 24 8.50 -15.81 -9.41
N ALA A 25 8.85 -14.52 -9.27
CA ALA A 25 9.94 -13.90 -10.01
C ALA A 25 11.32 -14.49 -9.66
N LEU A 26 11.49 -15.01 -8.43
CA LEU A 26 12.68 -15.76 -8.01
C LEU A 26 12.69 -17.22 -8.51
N GLY A 27 11.67 -17.64 -9.25
CA GLY A 27 11.55 -18.98 -9.83
C GLY A 27 10.87 -19.99 -8.91
N GLU A 28 10.24 -19.57 -7.80
CA GLU A 28 9.45 -20.48 -7.00
C GLU A 28 8.10 -20.81 -7.67
N ALA A 29 7.71 -22.08 -7.60
CA ALA A 29 6.39 -22.51 -8.03
C ALA A 29 5.34 -22.11 -6.97
N ILE A 30 4.73 -20.93 -7.13
CA ILE A 30 3.72 -20.40 -6.20
C ILE A 30 2.34 -21.07 -6.34
N GLY A 31 2.11 -21.84 -7.39
CA GLY A 31 0.82 -22.49 -7.67
C GLY A 31 -0.28 -21.50 -8.01
N GLU A 32 -1.53 -21.86 -7.73
CA GLU A 32 -2.66 -20.94 -7.87
C GLU A 32 -2.67 -19.93 -6.72
N ILE A 33 -2.92 -18.65 -7.05
CA ILE A 33 -3.06 -17.61 -6.04
C ILE A 33 -4.26 -17.95 -5.14
N PRO A 34 -4.09 -18.03 -3.81
CA PRO A 34 -5.16 -18.35 -2.89
C PRO A 34 -6.37 -17.41 -3.04
N PRO A 35 -7.60 -17.93 -2.88
CA PRO A 35 -8.80 -17.09 -2.90
C PRO A 35 -8.75 -16.04 -1.79
N GLY A 36 -9.05 -14.79 -2.14
CA GLY A 36 -9.01 -13.65 -1.21
C GLY A 36 -7.73 -12.81 -1.29
N LEU A 37 -6.71 -13.24 -2.05
CA LEU A 37 -5.60 -12.38 -2.47
C LEU A 37 -5.91 -11.69 -3.79
N TYR A 38 -5.21 -10.59 -4.09
CA TYR A 38 -5.31 -9.92 -5.38
C TYR A 38 -4.64 -10.79 -6.45
N PRO A 39 -5.39 -11.34 -7.40
CA PRO A 39 -4.84 -12.28 -8.38
C PRO A 39 -4.05 -11.59 -9.49
N GLY A 40 -4.23 -10.28 -9.65
CA GLY A 40 -4.02 -9.60 -10.92
C GLY A 40 -2.58 -9.60 -11.41
N ASP A 41 -2.46 -9.74 -12.74
CA ASP A 41 -1.20 -9.68 -13.47
C ASP A 41 -0.48 -8.32 -13.31
N TYR A 42 -1.20 -7.28 -12.89
CA TYR A 42 -0.65 -5.97 -12.58
C TYR A 42 0.36 -5.99 -11.40
N LEU A 43 0.37 -7.05 -10.58
CA LEU A 43 1.38 -7.24 -9.53
C LEU A 43 2.63 -8.01 -9.99
N ILE A 44 2.61 -8.61 -11.18
CA ILE A 44 3.79 -9.30 -11.73
C ILE A 44 4.98 -8.33 -11.86
N PRO A 45 4.83 -7.11 -12.43
CA PRO A 45 5.93 -6.14 -12.49
C PRO A 45 6.44 -5.73 -11.11
N VAL A 46 5.56 -5.67 -10.10
CA VAL A 46 5.96 -5.36 -8.72
C VAL A 46 6.82 -6.49 -8.14
N GLY A 47 6.38 -7.74 -8.31
CA GLY A 47 7.15 -8.91 -7.87
C GLY A 47 8.53 -8.99 -8.54
N GLN A 48 8.60 -8.68 -9.84
CA GLN A 48 9.86 -8.59 -10.58
C GLN A 48 10.77 -7.49 -10.05
N ALA A 49 10.24 -6.28 -9.82
CA ALA A 49 11.00 -5.17 -9.26
C ALA A 49 11.53 -5.48 -7.84
N LEU A 50 10.73 -6.15 -7.01
CA LEU A 50 11.16 -6.61 -5.69
C LEU A 50 12.28 -7.65 -5.78
N ALA A 51 12.19 -8.59 -6.75
CA ALA A 51 13.23 -9.60 -6.95
C ALA A 51 14.53 -8.99 -7.47
N GLU A 52 14.44 -7.98 -8.32
CA GLU A 52 15.58 -7.21 -8.82
C GLU A 52 16.24 -6.39 -7.70
N GLU A 53 15.45 -5.70 -6.86
CA GLU A 53 15.95 -4.85 -5.77
C GLU A 53 16.54 -5.67 -4.60
N PHE A 54 15.86 -6.76 -4.20
CA PHE A 54 16.18 -7.48 -2.96
C PHE A 54 16.77 -8.88 -3.15
N GLY A 55 16.75 -9.45 -4.35
CA GLY A 55 17.23 -10.81 -4.59
C GLY A 55 16.49 -11.81 -3.70
N LEU A 56 17.21 -12.62 -2.92
CA LEU A 56 16.62 -13.54 -1.92
C LEU A 56 16.42 -12.91 -0.54
N GLY A 57 16.86 -11.66 -0.32
CA GLY A 57 16.99 -11.07 1.01
C GLY A 57 15.67 -11.01 1.80
N LEU A 58 14.54 -10.75 1.12
CA LEU A 58 13.23 -10.73 1.79
C LEU A 58 12.77 -12.12 2.28
N LEU A 59 13.36 -13.21 1.78
CA LEU A 59 13.07 -14.58 2.24
C LEU A 59 13.90 -14.96 3.48
N GLU A 60 15.01 -14.27 3.71
CA GLU A 60 15.95 -14.58 4.80
C GLU A 60 15.66 -13.80 6.09
N MET A 61 14.71 -12.88 6.04
CA MET A 61 14.29 -12.06 7.18
C MET A 61 12.94 -12.52 7.77
N PRO A 62 12.58 -12.09 8.99
CA PRO A 62 11.28 -12.38 9.57
C PRO A 62 10.14 -11.91 8.66
N GLU A 63 9.10 -12.74 8.52
CA GLU A 63 8.00 -12.49 7.58
C GLU A 63 7.32 -11.13 7.81
N ASP A 64 7.15 -10.71 9.06
CA ASP A 64 6.55 -9.42 9.39
C ASP A 64 7.39 -8.23 8.90
N GLU A 65 8.72 -8.33 8.98
CA GLU A 65 9.64 -7.31 8.48
C GLU A 65 9.66 -7.27 6.95
N ALA A 66 9.72 -8.44 6.31
CA ALA A 66 9.62 -8.56 4.86
C ALA A 66 8.31 -7.97 4.33
N LEU A 67 7.19 -8.34 4.95
CA LEU A 67 5.86 -7.86 4.54
C LEU A 67 5.72 -6.35 4.73
N ALA A 68 6.33 -5.74 5.74
CA ALA A 68 6.34 -4.28 5.88
C ALA A 68 7.00 -3.60 4.67
N ILE A 69 8.19 -4.07 4.27
CA ILE A 69 8.93 -3.56 3.11
C ILE A 69 8.12 -3.76 1.82
N VAL A 70 7.58 -4.97 1.63
CA VAL A 70 6.81 -5.33 0.43
C VAL A 70 5.56 -4.46 0.32
N LYS A 71 4.83 -4.23 1.43
CA LYS A 71 3.64 -3.36 1.42
C LYS A 71 3.98 -1.95 0.97
N ASP A 72 5.06 -1.37 1.51
CA ASP A 72 5.48 -0.01 1.18
C ASP A 72 5.83 0.11 -0.31
N ARG A 73 6.68 -0.80 -0.80
CA ARG A 73 7.07 -0.85 -2.22
C ARG A 73 5.87 -1.09 -3.15
N THR A 74 4.94 -1.94 -2.74
CA THR A 74 3.75 -2.23 -3.54
C THR A 74 2.83 -1.02 -3.63
N VAL A 75 2.61 -0.31 -2.52
CA VAL A 75 1.79 0.92 -2.53
C VAL A 75 2.43 1.99 -3.43
N ASP A 76 3.74 2.19 -3.34
CA ASP A 76 4.46 3.13 -4.19
C ASP A 76 4.31 2.79 -5.68
N ALA A 77 4.49 1.51 -6.03
CA ALA A 77 4.34 1.03 -7.41
C ALA A 77 2.91 1.19 -7.93
N MET A 78 1.90 0.89 -7.11
CA MET A 78 0.50 1.09 -7.48
C MET A 78 0.17 2.57 -7.69
N MET A 79 0.70 3.45 -6.85
CA MET A 79 0.50 4.88 -7.02
C MET A 79 1.20 5.43 -8.25
N ALA A 80 2.36 4.90 -8.64
CA ALA A 80 3.02 5.24 -9.88
C ALA A 80 2.15 4.85 -11.09
N MET A 81 1.67 3.60 -11.12
CA MET A 81 0.79 3.09 -12.18
C MET A 81 -0.50 3.92 -12.31
N ILE A 82 -1.17 4.23 -11.20
CA ILE A 82 -2.37 5.07 -11.19
C ILE A 82 -2.08 6.47 -11.76
N ARG A 83 -0.93 7.07 -11.44
CA ARG A 83 -0.55 8.38 -11.96
C ARG A 83 -0.29 8.34 -13.46
N GLU A 84 0.38 7.30 -13.95
CA GLU A 84 0.63 7.09 -15.37
C GLU A 84 -0.69 6.91 -16.13
N ASP A 85 -1.59 6.06 -15.63
CA ASP A 85 -2.91 5.85 -16.23
C ASP A 85 -3.75 7.13 -16.28
N LEU A 86 -3.75 7.93 -15.21
CA LEU A 86 -4.45 9.22 -15.19
C LEU A 86 -3.83 10.23 -16.17
N ALA A 87 -2.51 10.25 -16.30
CA ALA A 87 -1.82 11.10 -17.25
C ALA A 87 -2.17 10.75 -18.71
N LEU A 88 -2.35 9.46 -19.02
CA LEU A 88 -2.83 9.02 -20.35
C LEU A 88 -4.23 9.56 -20.68
N LEU A 89 -5.06 9.79 -19.66
CA LEU A 89 -6.38 10.39 -19.79
C LEU A 89 -6.37 11.93 -19.70
N ASN A 90 -5.18 12.54 -19.64
CA ASN A 90 -4.99 13.98 -19.43
C ASN A 90 -5.64 14.49 -18.13
N VAL A 91 -5.71 13.64 -17.10
CA VAL A 91 -6.21 13.95 -15.76
C VAL A 91 -5.00 14.17 -14.84
N HIS A 92 -4.92 15.37 -14.27
CA HIS A 92 -3.88 15.73 -13.30
C HIS A 92 -4.51 16.09 -11.96
N HIS A 93 -4.01 15.48 -10.89
CA HIS A 93 -4.36 15.86 -9.52
C HIS A 93 -3.16 16.54 -8.85
N ASP A 94 -3.40 17.70 -8.24
CA ASP A 94 -2.34 18.48 -7.58
C ASP A 94 -1.86 17.85 -6.26
N VAL A 95 -2.73 17.10 -5.59
CA VAL A 95 -2.47 16.49 -4.28
C VAL A 95 -2.98 15.05 -4.24
N PHE A 96 -2.09 14.15 -3.83
CA PHE A 96 -2.42 12.76 -3.46
C PHE A 96 -2.12 12.61 -1.97
N PHE A 97 -3.09 12.11 -1.23
CA PHE A 97 -3.05 12.10 0.23
C PHE A 97 -3.24 10.67 0.75
N SER A 98 -2.24 10.16 1.48
CA SER A 98 -2.26 8.82 2.06
C SER A 98 -2.92 8.84 3.45
N GLU A 99 -3.88 7.95 3.67
CA GLU A 99 -4.55 7.76 4.96
C GLU A 99 -3.57 7.27 6.03
N ARG A 100 -2.51 6.55 5.66
CA ARG A 100 -1.40 6.23 6.57
C ARG A 100 -0.77 7.49 7.16
N THR A 101 -0.67 8.59 6.39
CA THR A 101 -0.16 9.86 6.92
C THR A 101 -1.12 10.54 7.91
N LEU A 102 -2.41 10.16 7.93
CA LEU A 102 -3.34 10.56 8.99
C LEU A 102 -3.13 9.79 10.28
N HIS A 103 -2.84 8.49 10.17
CA HIS A 103 -2.60 7.61 11.31
C HIS A 103 -1.15 7.64 11.83
N ALA A 104 -0.22 8.13 11.03
CA ALA A 104 1.17 8.41 11.42
C ALA A 104 1.23 9.34 12.64
N ASP A 105 2.35 9.27 13.38
CA ASP A 105 2.56 10.01 14.63
C ASP A 105 1.43 9.82 15.65
N ASN A 106 0.97 8.57 15.76
CA ASN A 106 -0.16 8.19 16.61
C ASN A 106 -1.41 9.02 16.24
N ALA A 107 -1.74 9.23 14.97
CA ALA A 107 -2.90 10.02 14.56
C ALA A 107 -2.94 11.48 15.09
N ARG A 108 -1.78 12.13 15.23
CA ARG A 108 -1.68 13.52 15.75
C ARG A 108 -2.57 14.50 14.98
N LYS A 109 -2.61 14.41 13.65
CA LYS A 109 -3.43 15.28 12.80
C LYS A 109 -4.93 15.09 13.08
N ILE A 110 -5.37 13.85 13.25
CA ILE A 110 -6.76 13.51 13.61
C ILE A 110 -7.08 14.06 15.01
N ARG A 111 -6.21 13.84 16.00
CA ARG A 111 -6.42 14.36 17.36
C ARG A 111 -6.46 15.88 17.42
N ALA A 112 -5.62 16.56 16.64
CA ALA A 112 -5.62 18.02 16.57
C ALA A 112 -6.92 18.55 15.97
N ALA A 113 -7.44 17.93 14.90
CA ALA A 113 -8.74 18.27 14.33
C ALA A 113 -9.89 18.02 15.31
N ILE A 114 -9.90 16.90 16.03
CA ILE A 114 -10.89 16.61 17.08
C ILE A 114 -10.83 17.64 18.20
N ALA A 115 -9.62 18.03 18.64
CA ALA A 115 -9.45 19.05 19.67
C ALA A 115 -9.97 20.42 19.22
N ASP A 116 -9.70 20.82 17.98
CA ASP A 116 -10.19 22.09 17.41
C ASP A 116 -11.73 22.11 17.28
N LEU A 117 -12.32 21.02 16.79
CA LEU A 117 -13.79 20.88 16.70
C LEU A 117 -14.45 20.83 18.09
N THR A 118 -13.79 20.22 19.09
CA THR A 118 -14.23 20.24 20.49
C THR A 118 -14.21 21.67 21.04
N LEU A 119 -13.13 22.42 20.79
CA LEU A 119 -12.98 23.80 21.23
C LEU A 119 -14.07 24.71 20.64
N LYS A 120 -14.47 24.46 19.39
CA LYS A 120 -15.52 25.20 18.69
C LYS A 120 -16.94 24.75 19.05
N GLY A 121 -17.10 23.78 19.95
CA GLY A 121 -18.41 23.28 20.38
C GLY A 121 -19.16 22.49 19.31
N HIS A 122 -18.45 21.96 18.30
CA HIS A 122 -19.04 21.23 17.17
C HIS A 122 -18.96 19.71 17.32
N ILE A 123 -18.54 19.19 18.47
CA ILE A 123 -18.55 17.75 18.77
C ILE A 123 -19.69 17.42 19.74
N TYR A 124 -20.57 16.52 19.32
CA TYR A 124 -21.61 15.92 20.14
C TYR A 124 -21.25 14.47 20.46
N LYS A 125 -21.31 14.08 21.74
CA LYS A 125 -21.26 12.67 22.15
C LYS A 125 -22.70 12.18 22.31
N GLY A 126 -23.12 11.27 21.44
CA GLY A 126 -24.33 10.47 21.61
C GLY A 126 -24.10 9.30 22.56
#